data_AF-A0A1J3EDT1-F1
#
_entry.id   AF-A0A1J3EDT1-F1
#
_cell.length_a   1.000
_cell.length_b   1.000
_cell.length_c   1.000
_cell.angle_alpha   90.00
_cell.angle_beta   90.00
_cell.angle_gamma   90.00
#
_symmetry.space_group_name_H-M   'P 1'
#
loop_
_entity.id
_entity.type
_entity.pdbx_description
1 polymer ?
#
loop_
_entity_poly.entity_id
_entity_poly.type
_entity_poly.pdbx_seq_one_letter_code
_entity_poly.pdbx_strand_id
1 'polypeptide(L)'
;PAVPTAAAVIGGIMGGGSDEEIERLRSYARCIGLMFQVVDDVLDVTKSSEDLGKTAGKDLIAGKLTYPKVMGVEKSKKYTEKLNIEAREHLQE
;
A
#
# COMPACT_ATOMS: atom_id res chain seq x y z
N PRO A 1 6.13 2.46 -0.60
CA PRO A 1 5.77 2.18 0.81
C PRO A 1 6.47 3.01 1.91
N ALA A 2 7.63 3.67 1.64
CA ALA A 2 8.43 4.30 2.71
C ALA A 2 7.79 5.55 3.36
N VAL A 3 7.01 6.34 2.60
CA VAL A 3 6.41 7.59 3.11
C VAL A 3 5.33 7.34 4.18
N PRO A 4 4.34 6.43 3.97
CA PRO A 4 3.39 6.06 5.03
C PRO A 4 4.06 5.55 6.31
N THR A 5 5.11 4.73 6.17
CA THR A 5 5.88 4.21 7.31
C THR A 5 6.59 5.32 8.07
N ALA A 6 7.23 6.26 7.38
CA ALA A 6 7.90 7.38 8.02
C ALA A 6 6.91 8.26 8.80
N ALA A 7 5.75 8.60 8.21
CA ALA A 7 4.75 9.42 8.87
C ALA A 7 4.19 8.76 10.15
N ALA A 8 3.86 7.46 10.10
CA ALA A 8 3.33 6.73 11.25
C ALA A 8 4.36 6.61 12.39
N VAL A 9 5.62 6.32 12.07
CA VAL A 9 6.71 6.19 13.06
C VAL A 9 7.02 7.54 13.70
N ILE A 10 7.12 8.62 12.92
CA ILE A 10 7.34 9.97 13.46
C ILE A 10 6.19 10.35 14.40
N GLY A 11 4.95 10.07 14.02
CA GLY A 11 3.77 10.29 14.87
C GLY A 11 3.84 9.51 16.19
N GLY A 12 4.22 8.23 16.15
CA GLY A 12 4.40 7.40 17.34
C GLY A 12 5.47 7.92 18.28
N ILE A 13 6.63 8.32 17.74
CA ILE A 13 7.72 8.93 18.52
C ILE A 13 7.28 10.24 19.16
N MET A 14 6.64 11.14 18.40
CA MET A 14 6.17 12.42 18.91
C MET A 14 5.06 12.27 19.96
N GLY A 15 4.25 11.20 19.87
CA GLY A 15 3.23 10.85 20.84
C GLY A 15 3.76 10.23 22.13
N GLY A 16 5.08 10.00 22.23
CA GLY A 16 5.69 9.35 23.39
C GLY A 16 5.42 7.85 23.47
N GLY A 17 5.13 7.20 22.33
CA GLY A 17 4.98 5.75 22.27
C GLY A 17 6.27 5.03 22.64
N SER A 18 6.11 3.87 23.24
CA SER A 18 7.20 2.92 23.50
C SER A 18 7.81 2.39 22.20
N ASP A 19 9.02 1.84 22.30
CA ASP A 19 9.69 1.21 21.15
C ASP A 19 8.85 0.08 20.54
N GLU A 20 8.12 -0.66 21.39
CA GLU A 20 7.20 -1.72 20.96
C GLU A 20 6.01 -1.16 20.16
N GLU A 21 5.34 -0.13 20.67
CA GLU A 21 4.25 0.53 19.95
C GLU A 21 4.72 1.14 18.62
N ILE A 22 5.92 1.74 18.60
CA ILE A 22 6.51 2.30 17.39
C ILE A 22 6.80 1.21 16.35
N GLU A 23 7.30 0.05 16.77
CA GLU A 23 7.58 -1.05 15.85
C GLU A 23 6.31 -1.72 15.32
N ARG A 24 5.26 -1.79 16.14
CA ARG A 24 3.91 -2.20 15.71
C ARG A 24 3.33 -1.23 14.68
N LEU A 25 3.45 0.08 14.92
CA LEU A 25 3.05 1.12 13.95
C LEU A 25 3.87 1.04 12.66
N ARG A 26 5.16 0.74 12.74
CA ARG A 26 6.02 0.54 11.55
C ARG A 26 5.52 -0.62 10.70
N SER A 27 5.23 -1.76 11.33
CA SER A 27 4.74 -2.97 10.66
C SER A 27 3.37 -2.74 10.02
N TYR A 28 2.44 -2.15 10.77
CA TYR A 28 1.14 -1.70 10.26
C TYR A 28 1.29 -0.80 9.01
N ALA A 29 2.08 0.27 9.13
CA ALA A 29 2.22 1.26 8.07
C ALA A 29 2.92 0.71 6.83
N ARG A 30 3.76 -0.33 6.98
CA ARG A 30 4.35 -1.06 5.86
C ARG A 30 3.28 -1.82 5.06
N CYS A 31 2.35 -2.50 5.74
CA CYS A 31 1.23 -3.18 5.10
C CYS A 31 0.31 -2.18 4.37
N ILE A 32 -0.03 -1.06 5.03
CA ILE A 32 -0.80 0.02 4.39
C ILE A 32 -0.08 0.57 3.15
N GLY A 33 1.22 0.87 3.28
CA GLY A 33 2.02 1.41 2.19
C GLY A 33 2.13 0.46 0.99
N LEU A 34 2.12 -0.85 1.23
CA LEU A 34 2.12 -1.86 0.18
C LEU A 34 0.74 -1.98 -0.47
N MET A 35 -0.34 -1.99 0.31
CA MET A 35 -1.70 -1.99 -0.23
C MET A 35 -1.95 -0.78 -1.13
N PHE A 36 -1.50 0.41 -0.74
CA PHE A 36 -1.65 1.61 -1.55
C PHE A 36 -0.98 1.46 -2.93
N GLN A 37 0.20 0.84 -2.98
CA GLN A 37 0.88 0.57 -4.26
C GLN A 37 0.11 -0.43 -5.12
N VAL A 38 -0.38 -1.52 -4.54
CA VAL A 38 -1.15 -2.52 -5.28
C VAL A 38 -2.45 -1.91 -5.83
N VAL A 39 -3.13 -1.07 -5.06
CA VAL A 39 -4.35 -0.38 -5.49
C VAL A 39 -4.05 0.64 -6.59
N ASP A 40 -3.00 1.47 -6.47
CA ASP A 40 -2.61 2.42 -7.53
C ASP A 40 -2.26 1.70 -8.84
N ASP A 41 -1.52 0.58 -8.76
CA ASP A 41 -1.22 -0.26 -9.93
C ASP A 41 -2.49 -0.85 -10.57
N VAL A 42 -3.43 -1.35 -9.77
CA VAL A 42 -4.73 -1.86 -10.27
C VAL A 42 -5.52 -0.74 -10.94
N LEU A 43 -5.55 0.44 -10.34
CA LEU A 43 -6.26 1.60 -10.87
C LEU A 43 -5.64 2.08 -12.18
N ASP A 44 -4.32 2.15 -12.29
CA ASP A 44 -3.61 2.59 -13.50
C ASP A 44 -3.87 1.67 -14.72
N VAL A 45 -4.14 0.39 -14.45
CA VAL A 45 -4.43 -0.62 -15.48
C VAL A 45 -5.92 -0.75 -15.81
N THR A 46 -6.82 -0.42 -14.87
CA THR A 46 -8.26 -0.70 -15.02
C THR A 46 -9.14 0.52 -15.28
N LYS A 47 -8.70 1.73 -14.90
CA LYS A 47 -9.48 2.96 -15.09
C LYS A 47 -9.02 3.76 -16.29
N SER A 48 -9.95 4.51 -16.89
CA SER A 48 -9.63 5.46 -17.96
C SER A 48 -8.90 6.68 -17.41
N SER A 49 -8.17 7.39 -18.28
CA SER A 49 -7.42 8.61 -17.91
C SER A 49 -8.32 9.70 -17.31
N GLU A 50 -9.59 9.71 -17.68
CA GLU A 50 -10.61 10.67 -17.23
C GLU A 50 -10.98 10.46 -15.76
N ASP A 51 -11.09 9.21 -15.30
CA ASP A 51 -11.41 8.87 -13.90
C ASP A 51 -10.23 9.08 -12.94
N LEU A 52 -8.99 9.05 -13.46
CA LEU A 52 -7.77 9.15 -12.67
C LEU A 52 -7.19 10.57 -12.62
N GLY A 53 -7.65 11.48 -13.48
CA GLY A 53 -7.05 12.82 -13.63
C GLY A 53 -5.60 12.81 -14.13
N LYS A 54 -5.09 11.65 -14.58
CA LYS A 54 -3.75 11.41 -15.15
C LYS A 54 -3.87 10.44 -16.33
N THR A 55 -2.89 10.43 -17.24
CA THR A 55 -2.85 9.46 -18.36
C THR A 55 -2.82 8.02 -17.81
N ALA A 56 -3.90 7.27 -18.02
CA ALA A 56 -3.99 5.85 -17.67
C ALA A 56 -3.09 5.00 -18.57
N GLY A 57 -2.64 3.84 -18.07
CA GLY A 57 -1.77 2.93 -18.82
C GLY A 57 -0.34 3.44 -19.01
N LYS A 58 0.09 4.47 -18.26
CA LYS A 58 1.47 4.96 -18.29
C LYS A 58 2.45 3.85 -17.91
N ASP A 59 2.09 2.99 -16.97
CA ASP A 59 2.96 1.90 -16.53
C ASP A 59 3.06 0.77 -17.57
N LEU A 60 2.04 0.57 -18.42
CA LEU A 60 2.10 -0.34 -19.57
C LEU A 60 3.04 0.20 -20.65
N ILE A 61 2.94 1.50 -20.95
CA ILE A 61 3.79 2.19 -21.93
C ILE A 61 5.25 2.25 -21.45
N ALA A 62 5.48 2.42 -20.15
CA ALA A 62 6.80 2.47 -19.54
C ALA A 62 7.43 1.07 -19.31
N GLY A 63 6.74 -0.02 -19.68
CA GLY A 63 7.24 -1.39 -19.52
C GLY A 63 7.40 -1.83 -18.06
N LYS A 64 6.82 -1.11 -17.12
CA LYS A 64 6.99 -1.33 -15.68
C LYS A 64 6.38 -2.68 -15.27
N LEU A 65 6.96 -3.29 -14.24
CA LEU A 65 6.41 -4.48 -13.60
C LEU A 65 5.45 -4.03 -12.49
N THR A 66 4.15 -4.11 -12.77
CA THR A 66 3.08 -3.78 -11.82
C THR A 66 2.43 -5.05 -11.27
N TYR A 67 1.79 -4.97 -10.11
CA TYR A 67 1.12 -6.12 -9.49
C TYR A 67 0.10 -6.80 -10.42
N PRO A 68 -0.83 -6.08 -11.07
CA PRO A 68 -1.78 -6.69 -12.01
C PRO A 68 -1.11 -7.41 -13.17
N LYS A 69 0.04 -6.93 -13.66
CA LYS A 69 0.79 -7.53 -14.76
C LYS A 69 1.46 -8.84 -14.35
N VAL A 70 1.93 -8.94 -13.11
CA VAL A 70 2.64 -10.12 -12.59
C VAL A 70 1.68 -11.20 -12.11
N MET A 71 0.62 -10.83 -11.37
CA MET A 71 -0.26 -11.80 -10.70
C MET A 71 -1.72 -11.76 -11.18
N GLY A 72 -2.11 -10.77 -11.99
CA GLY A 72 -3.49 -10.54 -12.40
C GLY A 72 -4.26 -9.66 -11.41
N VAL A 73 -5.28 -8.96 -11.91
CA VAL A 73 -6.10 -8.01 -11.13
C VAL A 73 -6.79 -8.69 -9.95
N GLU A 74 -7.39 -9.88 -10.14
CA GLU A 74 -8.07 -10.57 -9.04
C GLU A 74 -7.12 -11.00 -7.93
N LYS A 75 -5.94 -11.54 -8.27
CA LYS A 75 -4.96 -11.92 -7.25
C LYS A 75 -4.38 -10.69 -6.55
N SER A 76 -4.25 -9.57 -7.25
CA SER A 76 -3.84 -8.29 -6.65
C SER A 76 -4.86 -7.81 -5.61
N LYS A 77 -6.17 -7.93 -5.90
CA LYS A 77 -7.23 -7.64 -4.93
C LYS A 77 -7.19 -8.57 -3.71
N LYS A 78 -7.07 -9.89 -3.93
CA LYS A 78 -6.89 -10.86 -2.82
C LYS A 78 -5.64 -10.58 -1.99
N TYR A 79 -4.57 -10.09 -2.62
CA TYR A 79 -3.35 -9.71 -1.92
C TYR A 79 -3.57 -8.48 -1.03
N THR A 80 -4.33 -7.48 -1.49
CA THR A 80 -4.72 -6.35 -0.62
C THR A 80 -5.58 -6.78 0.57
N GLU A 81 -6.48 -7.75 0.40
CA GLU A 81 -7.26 -8.29 1.52
C GLU A 81 -6.36 -8.97 2.56
N LYS A 82 -5.37 -9.75 2.12
CA LYS A 82 -4.38 -10.37 3.03
C LYS A 82 -3.60 -9.32 3.80
N LEU A 83 -3.07 -8.31 3.12
CA LEU A 83 -2.33 -7.22 3.76
C LEU A 83 -3.20 -6.42 4.74
N ASN A 84 -4.50 -6.32 4.51
CA ASN A 84 -5.43 -5.68 5.43
C ASN A 84 -5.62 -6.49 6.72
N ILE A 85 -5.68 -7.82 6.61
CA ILE A 85 -5.73 -8.70 7.80
C ILE A 85 -4.43 -8.56 8.60
N GLU A 86 -3.28 -8.70 7.94
CA GLU A 86 -1.95 -8.56 8.56
C GLU A 86 -1.75 -7.19 9.23
N ALA A 87 -2.19 -6.11 8.56
CA ALA A 87 -2.16 -4.78 9.14
C ALA A 87 -2.96 -4.69 10.46
N ARG A 88 -4.15 -5.29 10.50
CA ARG A 88 -4.99 -5.26 11.71
C ARG A 88 -4.39 -6.07 12.85
N GLU A 89 -3.76 -7.20 12.56
CA GLU A 89 -3.06 -8.02 13.55
C GLU A 89 -1.93 -7.24 14.23
N HIS A 90 -1.20 -6.39 13.48
CA HIS A 90 -0.16 -5.54 14.06
C HIS A 90 -0.69 -4.50 15.06
N LEU A 91 -1.98 -4.12 14.99
CA LEU A 91 -2.60 -3.14 15.88
C LEU A 91 -3.46 -3.76 16.99
N GLN A 92 -3.68 -5.08 16.98
CA GLN A 92 -4.50 -5.75 18.00
C GLN A 92 -3.65 -6.23 19.17
N GLU A 93 -3.69 -5.48 20.28
CA GLU A 93 -3.62 -5.98 21.66
C GLU A 93 -4.75 -5.35 22.47
#